data_AF-A0A0L7LT52-F1
#
_entry.id   AF-A0A0L7LT52-F1
#
_cell.length_a   1.000
_cell.length_b   1.000
_cell.length_c   1.000
_cell.angle_alpha   90.00
_cell.angle_beta   90.00
_cell.angle_gamma   90.00
#
_symmetry.space_group_name_H-M   'P 1'
#
loop_
_entity.id
_entity.type
_entity.pdbx_description
1 polymer ?
#
loop_
_entity_poly.entity_id
_entity_poly.type
_entity_poly.pdbx_seq_one_letter_code
_entity_poly.pdbx_strand_id
1 'polypeptide(L)'
;MASARSAWRCACVALFTVAVEAALSGLYIDNGVDQTIIHHSMTQDERKVVEVEILELLGLGERPRRARAPPLDRSAPSFLLDVYKQLAEEHEQARPTRSSEMALTGDEQQAIDESDLIMTFQSKS
;
A
#
# COMPACT_ATOMS: atom_id res chain seq x y z
N MET A 1 -2.36 -32.24 -32.02
CA MET A 1 -1.49 -31.04 -32.21
C MET A 1 -1.97 -29.78 -31.48
N ALA A 2 -3.26 -29.62 -31.14
CA ALA A 2 -3.75 -28.45 -30.39
C ALA A 2 -3.23 -28.34 -28.94
N SER A 3 -3.07 -29.48 -28.25
CA SER A 3 -2.62 -29.55 -26.85
C SER A 3 -1.18 -29.04 -26.60
N ALA A 4 -0.29 -29.17 -27.58
CA ALA A 4 1.10 -28.73 -27.42
C ALA A 4 1.22 -27.20 -27.52
N ARG A 5 0.38 -26.58 -28.36
CA ARG A 5 0.33 -25.13 -28.54
C ARG A 5 -0.32 -24.44 -27.34
N SER A 6 -1.34 -25.05 -26.75
CA SER A 6 -1.93 -24.55 -25.49
C SER A 6 -0.97 -24.73 -24.31
N ALA A 7 -0.30 -25.87 -24.19
CA ALA A 7 0.69 -26.11 -23.14
C ALA A 7 1.87 -25.12 -23.22
N TRP A 8 2.40 -24.85 -24.43
CA TRP A 8 3.44 -23.83 -24.63
C TRP A 8 2.95 -22.45 -24.20
N ARG A 9 1.73 -22.06 -24.61
CA ARG A 9 1.13 -20.77 -24.22
C ARG A 9 0.98 -20.66 -22.70
N CYS A 10 0.48 -21.70 -22.03
CA CYS A 10 0.38 -21.72 -20.57
C CYS A 10 1.75 -21.63 -19.89
N ALA A 11 2.76 -22.33 -20.39
CA ALA A 11 4.12 -22.27 -19.87
C ALA A 11 4.74 -20.87 -20.05
N CYS A 12 4.55 -20.23 -21.20
CA CYS A 12 5.00 -18.86 -21.43
C CYS A 12 4.30 -17.85 -20.51
N VAL A 13 2.99 -18.00 -20.31
CA VAL A 13 2.24 -17.13 -19.39
C VAL A 13 2.72 -17.32 -17.95
N ALA A 14 2.92 -18.56 -17.50
CA ALA A 14 3.43 -18.84 -16.16
C ALA A 14 4.87 -18.30 -15.94
N LEU A 15 5.74 -18.44 -16.93
CA LEU A 15 7.10 -17.86 -16.89
C LEU A 15 7.05 -16.33 -16.83
N PHE A 16 6.18 -15.72 -17.63
CA PHE A 16 6.02 -14.27 -17.65
C PHE A 16 5.49 -13.75 -16.30
N THR A 17 4.51 -14.42 -15.69
CA THR A 17 3.98 -14.02 -14.39
C THR A 17 5.03 -14.11 -13.28
N VAL A 18 5.84 -15.18 -13.27
CA VAL A 18 6.93 -15.33 -12.28
C VAL A 18 8.00 -14.26 -12.47
N ALA A 19 8.36 -13.95 -13.71
CA ALA A 19 9.33 -12.90 -14.02
C ALA A 19 8.83 -11.50 -13.60
N VAL A 20 7.54 -11.20 -13.82
CA VAL A 20 6.92 -9.93 -13.40
C VAL A 20 6.86 -9.83 -11.88
N GLU A 21 6.50 -10.91 -11.18
CA GLU A 21 6.43 -10.91 -9.72
C GLU A 21 7.81 -10.69 -9.08
N ALA A 22 8.87 -11.28 -9.65
CA ALA A 22 10.24 -11.01 -9.24
C ALA A 22 10.69 -9.57 -9.53
N ALA A 23 10.24 -8.98 -10.65
CA ALA A 23 10.59 -7.61 -11.03
C ALA A 23 9.86 -6.53 -10.19
N LEU A 24 8.70 -6.86 -9.61
CA LEU A 24 7.88 -5.94 -8.82
C LEU A 24 8.13 -6.03 -7.30
N SER A 25 8.97 -6.96 -6.83
CA SER A 25 9.40 -7.01 -5.44
C SER A 25 10.79 -6.36 -5.29
N GLY A 26 10.85 -5.20 -4.66
CA GLY A 26 12.10 -4.48 -4.47
C GLY A 26 12.02 -3.34 -3.46
N LEU A 27 13.17 -2.78 -3.15
CA LEU A 27 13.29 -1.55 -2.37
C LEU A 27 12.99 -0.37 -3.28
N TYR A 28 11.97 0.41 -2.93
CA TYR A 28 11.55 1.59 -3.67
C TYR A 28 11.94 2.86 -2.91
N ILE A 29 12.60 3.78 -3.60
CA ILE A 29 13.02 5.08 -3.06
C ILE A 29 12.35 6.21 -3.84
N ASP A 30 12.18 7.35 -3.18
CA ASP A 30 11.79 8.60 -3.85
C ASP A 30 13.06 9.30 -4.34
N ASN A 31 13.11 9.69 -5.61
CA ASN A 31 14.25 10.38 -6.19
C ASN A 31 14.20 11.91 -6.00
N GLY A 32 13.22 12.43 -5.26
CA GLY A 32 13.08 13.85 -4.95
C GLY A 32 12.45 14.68 -6.07
N VAL A 33 11.93 14.03 -7.12
CA VAL A 33 11.06 14.65 -8.14
C VAL A 33 9.67 14.02 -8.13
N ASP A 34 9.18 13.71 -6.92
CA ASP A 34 7.89 13.03 -6.66
C ASP A 34 7.71 11.72 -7.44
N GLN A 35 8.84 11.05 -7.76
CA GLN A 35 8.85 9.81 -8.52
C GLN A 35 9.46 8.68 -7.69
N THR A 36 8.69 7.61 -7.54
CA THR A 36 9.18 6.38 -6.90
C THR A 36 9.91 5.51 -7.92
N ILE A 37 11.18 5.21 -7.64
CA ILE A 37 12.01 4.32 -8.47
C ILE A 37 12.41 3.07 -7.68
N ILE A 38 12.60 1.96 -8.40
CA ILE A 38 13.18 0.76 -7.80
C ILE A 38 14.69 0.99 -7.63
N HIS A 39 15.17 0.90 -6.39
CA HIS A 39 16.59 0.99 -6.07
C HIS A 39 17.27 -0.38 -6.17
N HIS A 40 16.62 -1.42 -5.63
CA HIS A 40 17.14 -2.78 -5.58
C HIS A 40 16.01 -3.80 -5.75
N SER A 41 16.15 -4.76 -6.67
CA SER A 41 15.23 -5.89 -6.79
C SER A 41 15.60 -6.96 -5.77
N MET A 42 14.65 -7.40 -4.94
CA MET A 42 14.95 -8.34 -3.88
C MET A 42 14.81 -9.79 -4.33
N THR A 43 15.75 -10.63 -3.92
CA THR A 43 15.61 -12.09 -4.06
C THR A 43 14.58 -12.63 -3.05
N GLN A 44 14.12 -13.86 -3.26
CA GLN A 44 13.18 -14.49 -2.32
C GLN A 44 13.76 -14.66 -0.91
N ASP A 45 15.07 -14.87 -0.80
CA ASP A 45 15.71 -15.07 0.50
C ASP A 45 15.92 -13.74 1.23
N GLU A 46 16.35 -12.68 0.51
CA GLU A 46 16.38 -11.32 1.07
C GLU A 46 15.00 -10.89 1.57
N ARG A 47 13.94 -11.20 0.82
CA ARG A 47 12.56 -10.90 1.22
C ARG A 47 12.18 -11.58 2.54
N LYS A 48 12.57 -12.85 2.74
CA LYS A 48 12.30 -13.57 3.99
C LYS A 48 13.08 -12.98 5.16
N VAL A 49 14.34 -12.61 4.95
CA VAL A 49 15.18 -12.00 6.00
C VAL A 49 14.55 -10.68 6.46
N VAL A 50 14.20 -9.80 5.50
CA VAL A 50 13.55 -8.52 5.81
C VAL A 50 12.19 -8.72 6.47
N GLU A 51 11.41 -9.71 6.04
CA GLU A 51 10.13 -10.04 6.69
C GLU A 51 10.32 -10.41 8.17
N VAL A 52 11.31 -11.25 8.49
CA VAL A 52 11.61 -11.63 9.88
C VAL A 52 12.07 -10.43 10.70
N GLU A 53 12.97 -9.60 10.16
CA GLU A 53 13.46 -8.40 10.83
C GLU A 53 12.33 -7.42 11.14
N ILE A 54 11.42 -7.17 10.18
CA ILE A 54 10.24 -6.32 10.40
C ILE A 54 9.38 -6.88 11.53
N LEU A 55 9.15 -8.20 11.54
CA LEU A 55 8.34 -8.85 12.58
C LEU A 55 8.99 -8.73 13.96
N GLU A 56 10.31 -8.93 14.05
CA GLU A 56 11.08 -8.79 15.29
C GLU A 56 11.02 -7.36 15.82
N LEU A 57 11.22 -6.36 14.96
CA LEU A 57 11.12 -4.94 15.32
C LEU A 57 9.73 -4.56 15.85
N LEU A 58 8.68 -5.18 15.29
CA LEU A 58 7.30 -4.97 15.71
C LEU A 58 6.89 -5.86 16.91
N GLY A 59 7.77 -6.75 17.38
CA GLY A 59 7.46 -7.71 18.44
C GLY A 59 6.38 -8.74 18.05
N LEU A 60 6.26 -9.03 16.74
CA LEU A 60 5.28 -9.96 16.19
C LEU A 60 5.90 -11.34 15.98
N GLY A 61 5.26 -12.39 16.48
CA GLY A 61 5.73 -13.77 16.26
C GLY A 61 5.42 -14.31 14.86
N GLU A 62 4.35 -13.82 14.23
CA GLU A 62 3.96 -14.18 12.86
C GLU A 62 3.31 -12.99 12.16
N ARG A 63 3.30 -13.03 10.82
CA ARG A 63 2.64 -12.00 10.01
C ARG A 63 1.13 -12.01 10.28
N PRO A 64 0.53 -10.87 10.65
CA PRO A 64 -0.91 -10.77 10.81
C PRO A 64 -1.64 -11.21 9.54
N ARG A 65 -2.59 -12.13 9.69
CA ARG A 65 -3.41 -12.58 8.57
C ARG A 65 -4.19 -11.38 8.04
N ARG A 66 -4.16 -11.18 6.72
CA ARG A 66 -5.02 -10.18 6.09
C ARG A 66 -6.47 -10.59 6.36
N ALA A 67 -7.15 -9.84 7.24
CA ALA A 67 -8.61 -9.83 7.22
C ALA A 67 -9.03 -9.47 5.78
N ARG A 68 -10.14 -10.06 5.33
CA ARG A 68 -10.71 -9.86 3.98
C ARG A 68 -10.49 -8.41 3.54
N ALA A 69 -9.81 -8.21 2.42
CA ALA A 69 -9.38 -6.88 1.99
C ALA A 69 -10.59 -5.93 2.08
N PRO A 70 -10.50 -4.84 2.88
CA PRO A 70 -11.56 -3.86 2.88
C PRO A 70 -11.76 -3.36 1.43
N PRO A 71 -12.98 -2.98 1.04
CA PRO A 71 -13.21 -2.34 -0.25
C PRO A 71 -12.15 -1.25 -0.47
N LEU A 72 -11.52 -1.23 -1.65
CA LEU A 72 -10.43 -0.29 -1.97
C LEU A 72 -10.86 1.19 -1.80
N ASP A 73 -12.16 1.48 -1.85
CA ASP A 73 -12.80 2.76 -1.48
C ASP A 73 -12.63 3.18 -0.02
N ARG A 74 -12.10 2.29 0.83
CA ARG A 74 -11.82 2.54 2.25
C ARG A 74 -10.37 2.20 2.53
N SER A 75 -9.46 2.84 1.77
CA SER A 75 -8.11 3.11 2.29
C SER A 75 -8.24 3.75 3.69
N ALA A 76 -7.26 3.51 4.56
CA ALA A 76 -7.38 3.67 6.01
C ALA A 76 -8.26 4.86 6.48
N PRO A 77 -9.11 4.69 7.51
CA PRO A 77 -9.92 5.79 8.06
C PRO A 77 -9.12 7.08 8.21
N SER A 78 -9.68 8.24 7.84
CA SER A 78 -8.97 9.53 7.83
C SER A 78 -8.24 9.83 9.13
N PHE A 79 -8.84 9.46 10.26
CA PHE A 79 -8.19 9.55 11.58
C PHE A 79 -6.82 8.84 11.64
N LEU A 80 -6.70 7.62 11.11
CA LEU A 80 -5.43 6.89 11.11
C LEU A 80 -4.40 7.54 10.17
N LEU A 81 -4.86 8.14 9.08
CA LEU A 81 -3.98 8.92 8.19
C LEU A 81 -3.48 10.17 8.89
N ASP A 82 -4.34 10.87 9.63
CA ASP A 82 -3.98 12.11 10.32
C ASP A 82 -3.03 11.85 11.50
N VAL A 83 -3.26 10.79 12.29
CA VAL A 83 -2.32 10.35 13.32
C VAL A 83 -0.97 9.99 12.69
N TYR A 84 -0.97 9.30 11.56
CA TYR A 84 0.27 8.96 10.87
C TYR A 84 1.02 10.20 10.37
N LYS A 85 0.33 11.19 9.80
CA LYS A 85 0.92 12.46 9.38
C LYS A 85 1.54 13.21 10.56
N GLN A 86 0.82 13.31 11.69
CA GLN A 86 1.34 13.95 12.90
C GLN A 86 2.65 13.31 13.37
N LEU A 87 2.71 11.97 13.38
CA LEU A 87 3.93 11.24 13.74
C LEU A 87 5.06 11.41 12.69
N ALA A 88 4.71 11.50 11.41
CA ALA A 88 5.68 11.71 10.33
C ALA A 88 6.25 13.13 10.33
N GLU A 89 5.43 14.15 10.62
CA GLU A 89 5.82 15.55 10.78
C GLU A 89 6.68 15.75 12.04
N GLU A 90 6.42 15.02 13.14
CA GLU A 90 7.26 15.06 14.34
C GLU A 90 8.66 14.47 14.08
N HIS A 91 8.75 13.50 13.16
CA HIS A 91 9.99 12.83 12.76
C HIS A 91 10.38 13.22 11.31
N GLU A 92 10.64 14.50 11.04
CA GLU A 92 10.93 15.11 9.70
C GLU A 92 12.05 14.47 8.83
N GLN A 93 12.58 13.31 9.19
CA GLN A 93 13.52 12.52 8.37
C GLN A 93 12.88 11.25 7.81
N ALA A 94 11.65 10.90 8.20
CA ALA A 94 11.01 9.65 7.84
C ALA A 94 10.12 9.78 6.60
N ARG A 95 10.74 10.09 5.45
CA ARG A 95 10.19 9.96 4.08
C ARG A 95 9.03 10.91 3.74
N PRO A 96 9.08 11.66 2.62
CA PRO A 96 7.88 12.31 2.08
C PRO A 96 6.89 11.20 1.72
N THR A 97 5.91 10.99 2.59
CA THR A 97 4.77 10.14 2.29
C THR A 97 3.97 10.83 1.21
N ARG A 98 3.58 10.08 0.18
CA ARG A 98 2.62 10.53 -0.84
C ARG A 98 1.59 11.40 -0.14
N SER A 99 1.60 12.68 -0.47
CA SER A 99 0.59 13.61 0.00
C SER A 99 -0.75 12.95 -0.25
N SER A 100 -1.47 12.67 0.83
CA SER A 100 -2.86 12.25 0.76
C SER A 100 -3.76 13.44 0.41
N GLU A 101 -3.25 14.38 -0.39
CA GLU A 101 -4.06 15.20 -1.28
C GLU A 101 -4.51 14.23 -2.39
N MET A 102 -5.22 13.18 -2.00
CA MET A 102 -6.65 13.08 -2.28
C MET A 102 -6.84 13.47 -3.73
N ALA A 103 -6.59 12.50 -4.61
CA ALA A 103 -7.20 12.48 -5.92
C ALA A 103 -8.72 12.32 -5.73
N LEU A 104 -9.35 13.33 -5.13
CA LEU A 104 -10.78 13.51 -5.17
C LEU A 104 -11.12 13.68 -6.64
N THR A 105 -11.86 12.74 -7.19
CA THR A 105 -12.53 12.96 -8.45
C THR A 105 -13.52 14.12 -8.26
N GLY A 106 -13.75 14.93 -9.30
CA GLY A 106 -14.57 16.15 -9.18
C GLY A 106 -15.95 15.90 -8.55
N ASP A 107 -16.50 14.71 -8.80
CA ASP A 107 -17.78 14.27 -8.24
C ASP A 107 -17.72 14.06 -6.70
N GLU A 108 -16.59 13.59 -6.18
CA GLU A 108 -16.39 13.42 -4.72
C GLU A 108 -16.25 14.78 -4.03
N GLN A 109 -15.60 15.75 -4.68
CA GLN A 109 -15.52 17.11 -4.17
C GLN A 109 -16.90 17.77 -4.13
N GLN A 110 -17.69 17.62 -5.19
CA GLN A 110 -19.05 18.14 -5.23
C GLN A 110 -19.94 17.50 -4.16
N ALA A 111 -19.82 16.19 -3.93
CA ALA A 111 -20.59 15.50 -2.90
C ALA A 111 -20.23 15.97 -1.48
N ILE A 112 -18.97 16.33 -1.23
CA ILE A 112 -18.54 16.93 0.04
C ILE A 112 -19.13 18.33 0.19
N ASP A 113 -19.07 19.16 -0.85
CA ASP A 113 -19.58 20.53 -0.84
C ASP A 113 -21.10 20.59 -0.60
N GLU A 114 -21.85 19.57 -1.05
CA GLU A 114 -23.30 19.45 -0.87
C GLU A 114 -23.71 18.81 0.48
N SER A 115 -22.77 18.42 1.33
CA SER A 115 -23.07 17.71 2.58
C SER A 115 -23.11 18.62 3.82
N ASP A 116 -24.20 18.57 4.58
CA ASP A 116 -24.34 19.29 5.85
C ASP A 116 -23.67 18.52 7.01
N LEU A 117 -22.77 19.20 7.74
CA LEU A 117 -22.10 18.63 8.92
C LEU A 117 -23.03 18.57 10.14
N ILE A 118 -23.36 17.37 10.60
CA ILE A 118 -24.12 17.17 11.85
C ILE A 118 -23.17 16.78 12.99
N MET A 119 -22.99 17.68 13.94
CA MET A 119 -22.32 17.39 15.21
C MET A 119 -23.37 17.10 16.30
N THR A 120 -23.32 15.90 16.89
CA THR A 120 -24.19 15.57 18.03
C THR A 120 -23.40 15.65 19.33
N PHE A 121 -23.80 16.55 20.23
CA PHE A 121 -23.24 16.64 21.58
C PHE A 121 -24.10 15.83 22.54
N GLN A 122 -23.47 14.98 23.34
CA GLN A 122 -24.16 14.24 24.39
C GLN A 122 -24.29 15.16 25.62
N SER A 123 -25.53 15.52 25.97
CA SER A 123 -25.83 16.21 27.22
C SER A 123 -25.75 15.22 28.38
N LYS A 124 -24.90 15.51 29.37
CA LYS A 124 -24.77 14.69 30.57
C LYS A 124 -25.95 15.04 31.50
N SER A 125 -26.84 14.06 31.72
CA SER A 125 -27.89 14.16 32.75
C SER A 125 -27.35 13.81 34.13
#